data_AF-A0A935YJH8-F1
#
_entry.id   AF-A0A935YJH8-F1
#
_cell.length_a   1.000
_cell.length_b   1.000
_cell.length_c   1.000
_cell.angle_alpha   90.00
_cell.angle_beta   90.00
_cell.angle_gamma   90.00
#
_symmetry.space_group_name_H-M   'P 1'
#
loop_
_entity.id
_entity.type
_entity.pdbx_description
1 polymer ?
#
loop_
_entity_poly.entity_id
_entity_poly.type
_entity_poly.pdbx_seq_one_letter_code
_entity_poly.pdbx_strand_id
1 'polypeptide(L)'
;MRNFAIVIITTSLLATAVQAQTIDPGTSSAVLTGGGGHLLNCPAGDGAEIRSTSAGSILVTVVDTSGNPVTGLDGSDFEVDGQTPFSVADCYFPSIPRWDHFQDYVSEPQPGTYVLVGAILAGGHESAGSIVKVRGVPMLAQPPLALTMASPDINGGGGVNLADVSLFAAMFPTYNVRADFNGDGAVNLVDITILVAHFGHALPLGATIDPVD
;
A
#
# COMPACT_ATOMS: atom_id res chain seq x y z
N MET A 1 -18.96 67.62 23.37
CA MET A 1 -18.13 66.95 22.34
C MET A 1 -18.03 65.49 22.74
N ARG A 2 -18.59 64.55 21.95
CA ARG A 2 -18.57 63.11 22.28
C ARG A 2 -17.35 62.47 21.63
N ASN A 3 -16.48 61.89 22.44
CA ASN A 3 -15.27 61.19 21.97
C ASN A 3 -15.69 59.85 21.38
N PHE A 4 -15.42 59.66 20.08
CA PHE A 4 -15.52 58.36 19.42
C PHE A 4 -14.18 57.64 19.57
N ALA A 5 -14.18 56.48 20.23
CA ALA A 5 -13.04 55.58 20.28
C ALA A 5 -13.14 54.58 19.12
N ILE A 6 -12.16 54.60 18.21
CA ILE A 6 -12.01 53.61 17.15
C ILE A 6 -11.22 52.43 17.73
N VAL A 7 -11.85 51.26 17.82
CA VAL A 7 -11.20 50.01 18.20
C VAL A 7 -10.79 49.29 16.92
N ILE A 8 -9.48 49.22 16.66
CA ILE A 8 -8.92 48.47 15.54
C ILE A 8 -8.70 47.03 16.03
N ILE A 9 -9.54 46.10 15.59
CA ILE A 9 -9.32 44.68 15.81
C ILE A 9 -8.39 44.20 14.71
N THR A 10 -7.10 44.05 15.02
CA THR A 10 -6.15 43.36 14.15
C THR A 10 -6.38 41.86 14.26
N THR A 11 -7.15 41.29 13.34
CA THR A 11 -7.18 39.85 13.12
C THR A 11 -5.84 39.44 12.50
N SER A 12 -4.94 38.94 13.33
CA SER A 12 -3.72 38.28 12.87
C SER A 12 -4.13 36.99 12.16
N LEU A 13 -4.26 37.05 10.84
CA LEU A 13 -4.42 35.87 10.00
C LEU A 13 -3.06 35.14 10.01
N LEU A 14 -2.87 34.21 10.95
CA LEU A 14 -1.78 33.24 10.85
C LEU A 14 -2.10 32.33 9.66
N ALA A 15 -1.73 32.77 8.46
CA ALA A 15 -1.53 31.85 7.36
C ALA A 15 -0.32 31.01 7.73
N THR A 16 -0.55 29.83 8.29
CA THR A 16 0.48 28.79 8.31
C THR A 16 0.87 28.55 6.87
N ALA A 17 2.05 29.05 6.48
CA ALA A 17 2.63 28.68 5.22
C ALA A 17 2.74 27.16 5.24
N VAL A 18 1.91 26.50 4.42
CA VAL A 18 2.03 25.07 4.15
C VAL A 18 3.32 24.95 3.33
N GLN A 19 4.47 24.89 4.01
CA GLN A 19 5.66 24.41 3.36
C GLN A 19 5.38 22.95 3.03
N ALA A 20 5.58 22.59 1.75
CA ALA A 20 5.61 21.19 1.36
C ALA A 20 6.72 20.53 2.18
N GLN A 21 6.33 19.74 3.18
CA GLN A 21 7.26 19.03 4.04
C GLN A 21 7.94 17.97 3.18
N THR A 22 9.27 18.04 3.07
CA THR A 22 10.06 17.06 2.32
C THR A 22 10.29 15.85 3.22
N ILE A 23 9.76 14.69 2.83
CA ILE A 23 9.89 13.43 3.56
C ILE A 23 11.37 13.03 3.67
N ASP A 24 11.82 12.65 4.85
CA ASP A 24 13.13 12.06 5.07
C ASP A 24 13.02 10.52 5.12
N PRO A 25 13.43 9.79 4.07
CA PRO A 25 13.34 8.33 4.03
C PRO A 25 14.34 7.63 4.97
N GLY A 26 15.37 8.33 5.44
CA GLY A 26 16.37 7.77 6.35
C GLY A 26 15.96 7.82 7.82
N THR A 27 15.01 8.70 8.16
CA THR A 27 14.50 8.85 9.53
C THR A 27 13.05 8.37 9.67
N SER A 28 12.27 8.40 8.58
CA SER A 28 10.91 7.85 8.58
C SER A 28 10.93 6.32 8.63
N SER A 29 9.94 5.71 9.28
CA SER A 29 9.85 4.26 9.49
C SER A 29 8.44 3.70 9.28
N ALA A 30 8.33 2.40 9.07
CA ALA A 30 7.11 1.62 8.91
C ALA A 30 7.33 0.25 9.53
N VAL A 31 6.50 -0.13 10.50
CA VAL A 31 6.65 -1.39 11.22
C VAL A 31 5.34 -2.16 11.23
N LEU A 32 5.42 -3.48 11.17
CA LEU A 32 4.27 -4.33 11.43
C LEU A 32 3.98 -4.31 12.94
N THR A 33 2.71 -4.19 13.30
CA THR A 33 2.27 -4.34 14.70
C THR A 33 2.14 -5.82 15.10
N GLY A 34 2.04 -6.72 14.12
CA GLY A 34 2.10 -8.17 14.28
C GLY A 34 3.45 -8.78 13.90
N GLY A 35 3.49 -10.12 13.79
CA GLY A 35 4.72 -10.89 13.59
C GLY A 35 5.17 -11.07 12.14
N GLY A 36 4.49 -10.44 11.18
CA GLY A 36 4.58 -10.77 9.76
C GLY A 36 3.31 -11.44 9.24
N GLY A 37 3.27 -11.74 7.94
CA GLY A 37 2.13 -12.42 7.35
C GLY A 37 2.25 -12.70 5.87
N HIS A 38 1.27 -13.43 5.37
CA HIS A 38 1.02 -13.61 3.94
C HIS A 38 -0.28 -12.87 3.59
N LEU A 39 -0.23 -12.06 2.55
CA LEU A 39 -1.35 -11.27 2.08
C LEU A 39 -1.77 -11.76 0.69
N LEU A 40 -3.05 -12.11 0.58
CA LEU A 40 -3.67 -12.36 -0.72
C LEU A 40 -4.12 -11.02 -1.30
N ASN A 41 -3.39 -10.51 -2.28
CA ASN A 41 -3.75 -9.30 -3.00
C ASN A 41 -4.72 -9.64 -4.14
N CYS A 42 -5.57 -8.70 -4.52
CA CYS A 42 -6.44 -8.86 -5.68
C CYS A 42 -6.56 -7.54 -6.43
N PRO A 43 -6.52 -7.54 -7.77
CA PRO A 43 -6.73 -6.32 -8.56
C PRO A 43 -8.06 -5.60 -8.26
N ALA A 44 -9.11 -6.33 -7.87
CA ALA A 44 -10.39 -5.72 -7.51
C ALA A 44 -10.41 -5.06 -6.12
N GLY A 45 -9.35 -5.24 -5.32
CA GLY A 45 -9.24 -4.73 -3.94
C GLY A 45 -10.04 -5.51 -2.90
N ASP A 46 -10.60 -6.66 -3.27
CA ASP A 46 -11.37 -7.55 -2.39
C ASP A 46 -10.55 -8.74 -1.86
N GLY A 47 -9.22 -8.58 -1.85
CA GLY A 47 -8.29 -9.52 -1.22
C GLY A 47 -8.35 -9.47 0.31
N ALA A 48 -7.37 -10.11 0.95
CA ALA A 48 -7.23 -10.03 2.39
C ALA A 48 -6.82 -8.60 2.81
N GLU A 49 -7.44 -8.10 3.88
CA GLU A 49 -7.00 -6.87 4.54
C GLU A 49 -5.76 -7.16 5.40
N ILE A 50 -4.84 -6.21 5.53
CA ILE A 50 -3.65 -6.39 6.40
C ILE A 50 -4.07 -6.78 7.83
N ARG A 51 -5.15 -6.19 8.36
CA ARG A 51 -5.68 -6.51 9.70
C ARG A 51 -6.29 -7.88 9.89
N SER A 52 -6.68 -8.55 8.81
CA SER A 52 -7.17 -9.93 8.91
C SER A 52 -6.03 -10.96 8.89
N THR A 53 -4.81 -10.53 8.58
CA THR A 53 -3.61 -11.37 8.62
C THR A 53 -2.93 -11.34 9.99
N SER A 54 -1.95 -12.21 10.20
CA SER A 54 -1.06 -12.15 11.37
C SER A 54 -0.18 -10.89 11.43
N ALA A 55 -0.15 -10.08 10.36
CA ALA A 55 0.61 -8.85 10.31
C ALA A 55 -0.02 -7.72 11.14
N GLY A 56 -1.33 -7.78 11.40
CA GLY A 56 -2.06 -6.80 12.21
C GLY A 56 -2.24 -5.46 11.49
N SER A 57 -1.24 -4.59 11.51
CA SER A 57 -1.29 -3.31 10.79
C SER A 57 0.12 -2.83 10.47
N ILE A 58 0.23 -1.91 9.53
CA ILE A 58 1.49 -1.20 9.28
C ILE A 58 1.40 0.15 9.99
N LEU A 59 2.24 0.36 11.01
CA LEU A 59 2.40 1.65 11.66
C LEU A 59 3.50 2.43 10.96
N VAL A 60 3.14 3.51 10.28
CA VAL A 60 4.06 4.37 9.53
C VAL A 60 4.30 5.66 10.29
N THR A 61 5.56 6.00 10.55
CA THR A 61 6.00 7.28 11.10
C THR A 61 6.73 8.06 10.01
N VAL A 62 6.19 9.21 9.64
CA VAL A 62 6.72 10.07 8.57
C VAL A 62 7.22 11.37 9.17
N VAL A 63 8.51 11.65 8.97
CA VAL A 63 9.16 12.88 9.40
C VAL A 63 9.86 13.56 8.23
N ASP A 64 10.02 14.87 8.35
CA ASP A 64 10.82 15.65 7.41
C ASP A 64 12.32 15.58 7.74
N THR A 65 13.16 16.21 6.91
CA THR A 65 14.62 16.26 7.09
C THR A 65 15.09 17.01 8.35
N SER A 66 14.18 17.72 9.02
CA SER A 66 14.42 18.36 10.32
C SER A 66 13.90 17.53 11.50
N GLY A 67 13.32 16.35 11.23
CA GLY A 67 12.71 15.47 12.23
C GLY A 67 11.32 15.89 12.67
N ASN A 68 10.69 16.88 12.01
CA ASN A 68 9.32 17.25 12.34
C ASN A 68 8.34 16.25 11.72
N PRO A 69 7.21 15.94 12.38
CA PRO A 69 6.19 15.08 11.81
C PRO A 69 5.62 15.67 10.51
N VAL A 70 5.48 14.83 9.48
CA VAL A 70 4.78 15.18 8.24
C VAL A 70 3.30 14.88 8.40
N THR A 71 2.45 15.91 8.46
CA THR A 71 1.01 15.77 8.72
C THR A 71 0.17 15.91 7.45
N GLY A 72 -1.10 15.49 7.50
CA GLY A 72 -2.04 15.70 6.41
C GLY A 72 -1.82 14.81 5.20
N LEU A 73 -1.13 13.67 5.39
CA LEU A 73 -1.11 12.60 4.41
C LEU A 73 -2.44 11.82 4.47
N ASP A 74 -2.91 11.35 3.33
CA ASP A 74 -4.07 10.45 3.22
C ASP A 74 -3.67 9.08 2.65
N GLY A 75 -4.64 8.17 2.48
CA GLY A 75 -4.39 6.82 1.94
C GLY A 75 -3.65 6.81 0.61
N SER A 76 -3.82 7.87 -0.19
CA SER A 76 -3.23 7.98 -1.50
C SER A 76 -1.78 8.48 -1.52
N ASP A 77 -1.23 8.78 -0.34
CA ASP A 77 0.18 9.11 -0.18
C ASP A 77 1.03 7.87 0.14
N PHE A 78 0.42 6.69 0.39
CA PHE A 78 1.12 5.48 0.80
C PHE A 78 1.00 4.36 -0.22
N GLU A 79 2.09 3.62 -0.36
CA GLU A 79 2.20 2.45 -1.21
C GLU A 79 2.97 1.36 -0.45
N VAL A 80 2.60 0.10 -0.68
CA VAL A 80 3.32 -1.04 -0.12
C VAL A 80 3.72 -1.95 -1.27
N ASP A 81 5.01 -1.93 -1.56
CA ASP A 81 5.60 -2.58 -2.72
C ASP A 81 6.52 -3.74 -2.29
N GLY A 82 6.87 -4.59 -3.24
CA GLY A 82 7.92 -5.59 -3.11
C GLY A 82 9.33 -5.01 -3.10
N GLN A 83 10.31 -5.88 -2.86
CA GLN A 83 11.71 -5.50 -3.04
C GLN A 83 12.11 -5.67 -4.50
N THR A 84 12.74 -4.68 -5.12
CA THR A 84 13.36 -4.89 -6.45
C THR A 84 14.39 -6.05 -6.38
N PRO A 85 14.43 -6.96 -7.37
CA PRO A 85 13.82 -6.87 -8.71
C PRO A 85 12.42 -7.52 -8.84
N PHE A 86 11.64 -7.64 -7.77
CA PHE A 86 10.35 -8.34 -7.79
C PHE A 86 9.18 -7.47 -8.26
N SER A 87 8.05 -8.15 -8.49
CA SER A 87 6.98 -7.81 -9.43
C SER A 87 5.63 -7.85 -8.71
N VAL A 88 5.47 -7.00 -7.71
CA VAL A 88 4.12 -6.56 -7.35
C VAL A 88 3.78 -5.51 -8.39
N ALA A 89 2.76 -5.79 -9.20
CA ALA A 89 2.30 -4.84 -10.20
C ALA A 89 1.20 -4.02 -9.54
N ASP A 90 1.58 -2.87 -9.01
CA ASP A 90 0.65 -1.99 -8.31
C ASP A 90 -0.26 -1.27 -9.31
N CYS A 91 -1.46 -0.92 -8.85
CA CYS A 91 -2.44 -0.23 -9.68
C CYS A 91 -2.29 1.29 -9.61
N TYR A 92 -1.99 1.92 -10.72
CA TYR A 92 -1.90 3.36 -10.87
C TYR A 92 -3.17 3.95 -11.52
N PHE A 93 -3.76 4.99 -10.95
CA PHE A 93 -4.90 5.70 -11.56
C PHE A 93 -4.45 7.00 -12.25
N PRO A 94 -4.20 7.03 -13.58
CA PRO A 94 -3.67 8.23 -14.25
C PRO A 94 -4.61 9.46 -14.22
N SER A 95 -5.92 9.24 -14.02
CA SER A 95 -6.92 10.31 -13.99
C SER A 95 -7.14 10.91 -12.59
N ILE A 96 -6.59 10.28 -11.56
CA ILE A 96 -6.62 10.76 -10.19
C ILE A 96 -5.15 10.95 -9.80
N PRO A 97 -4.67 12.17 -9.50
CA PRO A 97 -3.26 12.38 -9.14
C PRO A 97 -2.88 11.81 -7.76
N ARG A 98 -3.50 10.68 -7.38
CA ARG A 98 -3.57 10.06 -6.05
C ARG A 98 -3.29 8.57 -6.21
N TRP A 99 -2.31 8.08 -5.45
CA TRP A 99 -1.87 6.69 -5.42
C TRP A 99 -2.81 5.86 -4.55
N ASP A 100 -4.07 5.69 -4.96
CA ASP A 100 -5.08 4.93 -4.20
C ASP A 100 -4.81 3.42 -4.29
N HIS A 101 -3.72 2.95 -3.69
CA HIS A 101 -3.39 1.52 -3.58
C HIS A 101 -4.06 0.90 -2.35
N PHE A 102 -4.46 1.74 -1.38
CA PHE A 102 -5.24 1.36 -0.20
C PHE A 102 -6.68 1.81 -0.34
N GLN A 103 -7.59 0.86 -0.58
CA GLN A 103 -9.03 1.13 -0.66
C GLN A 103 -9.62 1.66 0.65
N ASP A 104 -8.97 1.35 1.78
CA ASP A 104 -9.47 1.79 3.08
C ASP A 104 -8.34 1.98 4.10
N TYR A 105 -8.33 3.19 4.65
CA TYR A 105 -7.78 3.59 5.93
C TYR A 105 -6.31 4.04 6.03
N VAL A 106 -6.19 5.36 6.23
CA VAL A 106 -5.14 6.03 6.99
C VAL A 106 -5.84 6.81 8.11
N SER A 107 -5.73 6.36 9.36
CA SER A 107 -5.93 7.27 10.49
C SER A 107 -4.59 7.86 10.89
N GLU A 108 -4.56 9.16 11.20
CA GLU A 108 -3.43 9.82 11.83
C GLU A 108 -3.64 9.83 13.37
N PRO A 109 -3.31 8.76 14.13
CA PRO A 109 -3.52 8.73 15.58
C PRO A 109 -2.75 9.81 16.31
N GLN A 110 -1.63 10.25 15.75
CA GLN A 110 -0.77 11.34 16.22
C GLN A 110 -0.11 12.01 15.02
N PRO A 111 0.28 13.29 15.11
CA PRO A 111 0.98 13.99 14.02
C PRO A 111 2.11 13.16 13.42
N GLY A 112 2.05 12.94 12.11
CA GLY A 112 3.03 12.17 11.33
C GLY A 112 3.11 10.68 11.63
N THR A 113 2.13 10.13 12.35
CA THR A 113 1.95 8.68 12.51
C THR A 113 0.70 8.25 11.79
N TYR A 114 0.77 7.17 11.04
CA TYR A 114 -0.30 6.65 10.19
C TYR A 114 -0.44 5.14 10.37
N VAL A 115 -1.64 4.62 10.24
CA VAL A 115 -1.91 3.19 10.38
C VAL A 115 -2.57 2.68 9.11
N LEU A 116 -1.93 1.71 8.44
CA LEU A 116 -2.45 1.04 7.25
C LEU A 116 -3.04 -0.32 7.65
N VAL A 117 -4.28 -0.59 7.26
CA VAL A 117 -4.99 -1.84 7.62
C VAL A 117 -5.78 -2.48 6.48
N GLY A 118 -6.01 -1.76 5.38
CA GLY A 118 -6.87 -2.19 4.27
C GLY A 118 -6.28 -3.30 3.41
N ALA A 119 -7.04 -3.71 2.40
CA ALA A 119 -6.57 -4.54 1.31
C ALA A 119 -5.70 -3.73 0.34
N ILE A 120 -4.81 -4.42 -0.37
CA ILE A 120 -3.94 -3.84 -1.39
C ILE A 120 -4.47 -4.20 -2.77
N LEU A 121 -4.65 -3.19 -3.62
CA LEU A 121 -5.08 -3.35 -5.01
C LEU A 121 -3.85 -3.60 -5.88
N ALA A 122 -3.43 -4.87 -5.96
CA ALA A 122 -2.24 -5.23 -6.70
C ALA A 122 -2.33 -6.62 -7.35
N GLY A 123 -1.59 -6.77 -8.43
CA GLY A 123 -1.25 -8.05 -9.06
C GLY A 123 0.13 -8.55 -8.63
N GLY A 124 0.50 -9.75 -9.07
CA GLY A 124 1.84 -10.29 -8.90
C GLY A 124 2.12 -10.95 -7.55
N HIS A 125 3.35 -10.84 -7.06
CA HIS A 125 3.82 -11.53 -5.84
C HIS A 125 5.08 -10.90 -5.24
N GLU A 126 5.30 -11.14 -3.94
CA GLU A 126 6.49 -10.75 -3.18
C GLU A 126 6.83 -11.81 -2.12
N SER A 127 8.11 -12.14 -1.96
CA SER A 127 8.58 -13.20 -1.03
C SER A 127 9.77 -12.82 -0.15
N ALA A 128 10.54 -11.79 -0.52
CA ALA A 128 11.62 -11.19 0.25
C ALA A 128 11.13 -10.17 1.29
N GLY A 129 9.87 -9.75 1.20
CA GLY A 129 9.24 -8.81 2.12
C GLY A 129 8.83 -7.51 1.43
N SER A 130 8.06 -6.69 2.12
CA SER A 130 7.51 -5.45 1.54
C SER A 130 8.20 -4.21 2.04
N ILE A 131 8.22 -3.15 1.23
CA ILE A 131 8.64 -1.82 1.63
C ILE A 131 7.43 -0.88 1.60
N VAL A 132 7.45 0.16 2.43
CA VAL A 132 6.47 1.24 2.32
C VAL A 132 7.10 2.38 1.53
N LYS A 133 6.39 2.92 0.54
CA LYS A 133 6.74 4.19 -0.09
C LYS A 133 5.74 5.25 0.38
N VAL A 134 6.23 6.49 0.55
CA VAL A 134 5.38 7.66 0.83
C VAL A 134 5.60 8.68 -0.27
N ARG A 135 4.58 8.97 -1.07
CA ARG A 135 4.66 9.79 -2.29
C ARG A 135 5.76 9.32 -3.25
N GLY A 136 5.85 8.00 -3.44
CA GLY A 136 6.88 7.35 -4.27
C GLY A 136 8.29 7.33 -3.66
N VAL A 137 8.48 7.85 -2.44
CA VAL A 137 9.78 7.79 -1.75
C VAL A 137 9.83 6.55 -0.85
N PRO A 138 10.70 5.55 -1.13
CA PRO A 138 10.79 4.35 -0.31
C PRO A 138 11.38 4.64 1.07
N MET A 139 10.82 4.03 2.11
CA MET A 139 11.29 4.16 3.48
C MET A 139 12.43 3.16 3.74
N LEU A 140 13.67 3.65 3.76
CA LEU A 140 14.88 2.81 3.77
C LEU A 140 15.54 2.68 5.15
N ALA A 141 15.00 3.32 6.18
CA ALA A 141 15.57 3.34 7.52
C ALA A 141 15.55 1.96 8.24
N GLN A 142 14.86 0.97 7.69
CA GLN A 142 14.53 -0.28 8.35
C GLN A 142 14.58 -1.46 7.37
N PRO A 143 14.73 -2.71 7.87
CA PRO A 143 14.59 -3.88 7.02
C PRO A 143 13.18 -3.95 6.43
N PRO A 144 13.00 -4.68 5.30
CA PRO A 144 11.69 -4.94 4.73
C PRO A 144 10.72 -5.50 5.77
N LEU A 145 9.45 -5.12 5.63
CA LEU A 145 8.37 -5.71 6.39
C LEU A 145 8.34 -7.21 6.10
N ALA A 146 8.19 -8.03 7.14
CA ALA A 146 7.98 -9.47 7.00
C ALA A 146 6.55 -9.80 6.50
N LEU A 147 6.12 -9.07 5.48
CA LEU A 147 4.85 -9.21 4.78
C LEU A 147 5.18 -9.78 3.40
N THR A 148 4.66 -10.96 3.10
CA THR A 148 4.75 -11.57 1.77
C THR A 148 3.40 -11.43 1.08
N MET A 149 3.40 -11.49 -0.25
CA MET A 149 2.19 -11.27 -1.04
C MET A 149 2.11 -12.27 -2.18
N ALA A 150 0.90 -12.71 -2.47
CA ALA A 150 0.58 -13.38 -3.72
C ALA A 150 -0.76 -12.86 -4.24
N SER A 151 -0.91 -12.84 -5.55
CA SER A 151 -2.13 -12.41 -6.23
C SER A 151 -2.55 -13.44 -7.27
N PRO A 152 -3.85 -13.76 -7.39
CA PRO A 152 -4.37 -14.56 -8.49
C PRO A 152 -4.11 -13.94 -9.87
N ASP A 153 -3.85 -12.64 -9.94
CA ASP A 153 -3.30 -11.96 -11.13
C ASP A 153 -1.78 -12.17 -11.18
N ILE A 154 -1.39 -13.41 -11.42
CA ILE A 154 -0.01 -13.91 -11.29
C ILE A 154 0.97 -13.12 -12.18
N ASN A 155 0.52 -12.67 -13.35
CA ASN A 155 1.36 -11.90 -14.27
C ASN A 155 1.36 -10.38 -14.00
N GLY A 156 0.54 -9.89 -13.07
CA GLY A 156 0.44 -8.48 -12.76
C GLY A 156 -0.17 -7.65 -13.90
N GLY A 157 -1.03 -8.25 -14.72
CA GLY A 157 -1.61 -7.62 -15.90
C GLY A 157 -2.81 -6.72 -15.60
N GLY A 158 -3.21 -6.60 -14.33
CA GLY A 158 -4.34 -5.82 -13.88
C GLY A 158 -5.67 -6.58 -13.92
N GLY A 159 -5.62 -7.90 -14.03
CA GLY A 159 -6.82 -8.73 -13.94
C GLY A 159 -6.58 -10.22 -14.09
N VAL A 160 -7.32 -10.99 -13.29
CA VAL A 160 -7.25 -12.45 -13.18
C VAL A 160 -7.96 -13.09 -14.38
N ASN A 161 -7.20 -13.69 -15.29
CA ASN A 161 -7.74 -14.24 -16.54
C ASN A 161 -7.06 -15.57 -16.95
N LEU A 162 -7.30 -16.03 -18.18
CA LEU A 162 -6.76 -17.31 -18.68
C LEU A 162 -5.22 -17.33 -18.78
N ALA A 163 -4.57 -16.17 -18.90
CA ALA A 163 -3.12 -16.07 -18.83
C ALA A 163 -2.61 -16.51 -17.45
N ASP A 164 -3.27 -16.08 -16.37
CA ASP A 164 -2.92 -16.45 -15.00
C ASP A 164 -3.20 -17.92 -14.72
N VAL A 165 -4.32 -18.46 -15.21
CA VAL A 165 -4.61 -19.90 -15.15
C VAL A 165 -3.51 -20.72 -15.83
N SER A 166 -3.01 -20.26 -16.98
CA SER A 166 -1.92 -20.93 -17.70
C SER A 166 -0.61 -20.91 -16.91
N LEU A 167 -0.31 -19.80 -16.24
CA LEU A 167 0.86 -19.67 -15.36
C LEU A 167 0.73 -20.57 -14.12
N PHE A 168 -0.44 -20.57 -13.47
CA PHE A 168 -0.71 -21.45 -12.34
C PHE A 168 -0.50 -22.92 -12.71
N ALA A 169 -1.08 -23.36 -13.84
CA ALA A 169 -0.96 -24.73 -14.32
C ALA A 169 0.49 -25.16 -14.58
N ALA A 170 1.35 -24.23 -15.00
CA ALA A 170 2.78 -24.49 -15.20
C ALA A 170 3.56 -24.65 -13.88
N MET A 171 3.05 -24.11 -12.78
CA MET A 171 3.67 -24.20 -11.46
C MET A 171 3.13 -25.39 -10.65
N PHE A 172 1.87 -25.77 -10.83
CA PHE A 172 1.23 -26.86 -10.11
C PHE A 172 1.83 -28.25 -10.45
N PRO A 173 2.06 -29.15 -9.48
CA PRO A 173 1.91 -29.00 -8.03
C PRO A 173 3.24 -28.66 -7.32
N THR A 174 4.22 -28.15 -8.07
CA THR A 174 5.52 -27.79 -7.50
C THR A 174 5.38 -26.49 -6.71
N TYR A 175 5.98 -26.43 -5.52
CA TYR A 175 5.97 -25.21 -4.74
C TYR A 175 6.52 -24.03 -5.55
N ASN A 176 5.73 -22.98 -5.63
CA ASN A 176 6.10 -21.68 -6.15
C ASN A 176 5.31 -20.61 -5.40
N VAL A 177 6.01 -19.65 -4.80
CA VAL A 177 5.40 -18.58 -4.00
C VAL A 177 4.38 -17.74 -4.79
N ARG A 178 4.49 -17.68 -6.12
CA ARG A 178 3.52 -17.00 -7.00
C ARG A 178 2.15 -17.67 -7.04
N ALA A 179 2.08 -18.95 -6.68
CA ALA A 179 0.88 -19.78 -6.78
C ALA A 179 0.45 -20.37 -5.43
N ASP A 180 1.17 -20.07 -4.35
CA ASP A 180 0.81 -20.40 -2.97
C ASP A 180 0.04 -19.20 -2.40
N PHE A 181 -1.26 -19.15 -2.70
CA PHE A 181 -2.11 -17.99 -2.44
C PHE A 181 -2.57 -17.90 -0.99
N ASN A 182 -2.53 -19.00 -0.24
CA ASN A 182 -2.83 -19.01 1.19
C ASN A 182 -1.55 -18.95 2.06
N GLY A 183 -0.37 -19.05 1.45
CA GLY A 183 0.93 -18.98 2.13
C GLY A 183 1.19 -20.18 3.04
N ASP A 184 0.63 -21.35 2.74
CA ASP A 184 0.77 -22.56 3.57
C ASP A 184 2.04 -23.37 3.25
N GLY A 185 2.81 -22.93 2.25
CA GLY A 185 4.05 -23.57 1.80
C GLY A 185 3.84 -24.66 0.76
N ALA A 186 2.62 -24.82 0.20
CA ALA A 186 2.33 -25.84 -0.80
C ALA A 186 1.32 -25.38 -1.85
N VAL A 187 1.71 -25.38 -3.12
CA VAL A 187 0.79 -25.15 -4.25
C VAL A 187 -0.08 -26.38 -4.47
N ASN A 188 -1.35 -26.30 -4.08
CA ASN A 188 -2.27 -27.43 -4.06
C ASN A 188 -3.71 -27.06 -4.53
N LEU A 189 -4.69 -27.93 -4.28
CA LEU A 189 -6.07 -27.68 -4.73
C LEU A 189 -6.73 -26.50 -4.02
N VAL A 190 -6.29 -26.14 -2.81
CA VAL A 190 -6.76 -24.94 -2.09
C VAL A 190 -6.41 -23.69 -2.90
N ASP A 191 -5.21 -23.59 -3.43
CA ASP A 191 -4.82 -22.44 -4.27
C ASP A 191 -5.62 -22.37 -5.57
N ILE A 192 -5.96 -23.51 -6.17
CA ILE A 192 -6.87 -23.54 -7.33
C ILE A 192 -8.23 -22.95 -6.96
N THR A 193 -8.77 -23.28 -5.77
CA THR A 193 -10.06 -22.70 -5.35
C THR A 193 -9.99 -21.20 -5.14
N ILE A 194 -8.86 -20.67 -4.64
CA ILE A 194 -8.63 -19.23 -4.52
C ILE A 194 -8.56 -18.58 -5.90
N LEU A 195 -7.77 -19.13 -6.83
CA LEU A 195 -7.66 -18.62 -8.20
C LEU A 195 -9.03 -18.53 -8.89
N VAL A 196 -9.83 -19.60 -8.79
CA VAL A 196 -11.16 -19.64 -9.42
C VAL A 196 -12.12 -18.64 -8.75
N ALA A 197 -12.02 -18.45 -7.43
CA ALA A 197 -12.86 -17.50 -6.72
C ALA A 197 -12.65 -16.05 -7.17
N HIS A 198 -11.43 -15.70 -7.62
CA HIS A 198 -11.10 -14.36 -8.12
C HIS A 198 -11.07 -14.27 -9.65
N PHE A 199 -11.46 -15.31 -10.38
CA PHE A 199 -11.40 -15.30 -11.85
C PHE A 199 -12.32 -14.22 -12.44
N GLY A 200 -11.77 -13.37 -13.30
CA GLY A 200 -12.47 -12.21 -13.88
C GLY A 200 -12.40 -10.94 -13.02
N HIS A 201 -11.79 -10.98 -11.83
CA HIS A 201 -11.48 -9.78 -11.07
C HIS A 201 -10.45 -8.96 -11.83
N ALA A 202 -10.64 -7.65 -11.88
CA ALA A 202 -9.78 -6.72 -12.59
C ALA A 202 -9.70 -5.42 -11.82
N LEU A 203 -8.70 -4.60 -12.15
CA LEU A 203 -8.59 -3.27 -11.60
C LEU A 203 -9.87 -2.44 -11.85
N PRO A 204 -10.23 -1.51 -10.94
CA PRO A 204 -11.35 -0.61 -11.17
C PRO A 204 -11.19 0.18 -12.48
N LEU A 205 -12.30 0.47 -13.16
CA LEU A 205 -12.27 1.20 -14.43
C LEU A 205 -11.53 2.54 -14.26
N GLY A 206 -10.51 2.76 -15.08
CA GLY A 206 -9.69 3.98 -15.04
C GLY A 206 -8.37 3.82 -14.28
N ALA A 207 -8.16 2.69 -13.61
CA ALA A 207 -6.84 2.23 -13.19
C ALA A 207 -6.05 1.68 -14.39
N THR A 208 -4.73 1.75 -14.29
CA THR A 208 -3.73 1.13 -15.14
C THR A 208 -2.66 0.50 -14.24
N ILE A 209 -1.76 -0.31 -14.78
CA ILE A 209 -0.56 -0.73 -14.02
C ILE A 209 0.39 0.46 -13.91
N ASP A 210 1.04 0.63 -12.74
CA ASP A 210 2.08 1.64 -12.57
C ASP A 210 3.22 1.39 -13.58
N PRO A 211 3.54 2.35 -14.47
CA PRO A 211 4.66 2.18 -15.41
C PRO A 211 6.05 2.26 -14.76
N VAL A 212 6.13 2.62 -13.48
CA VAL A 212 7.40 2.82 -12.76
C VAL A 212 7.91 1.53 -12.09
N ASP A 213 7.09 0.48 -12.03
CA ASP A 213 7.44 -0.85 -11.52
C ASP A 213 7.98 -1.80 -12.61
#